data_AF-A0A932LEF4-F1
#
_entry.id   AF-A0A932LEF4-F1
#
_cell.length_a   1.000
_cell.length_b   1.000
_cell.length_c   1.000
_cell.angle_alpha   90.00
_cell.angle_beta   90.00
_cell.angle_gamma   90.00
#
_symmetry.space_group_name_H-M   'P 1'
#
loop_
_entity.id
_entity.type
_entity.pdbx_description
1 polymer ?
#
loop_
_entity_poly.entity_id
_entity_poly.type
_entity_poly.pdbx_seq_one_letter_code
_entity_poly.pdbx_strand_id
1 'polypeptide(L)'
;MAVATIGTMKASSADDLQAGGSGNELAFSIVIPIYNEAACLPRLCQELADVLSGLAQRWEVVLVDDASLDRTAAHLADISACCPRIRHYRLSKHR
;
A
#
# COMPACT_ATOMS: atom_id res chain seq x y z
N MET A 1 -3.42 8.16 -34.90
CA MET A 1 -2.23 8.74 -34.24
C MET A 1 -2.35 8.42 -32.75
N ALA A 2 -1.45 7.71 -32.08
CA ALA A 2 -0.06 7.36 -32.36
C ALA A 2 0.17 5.84 -32.23
N VAL A 3 1.09 5.34 -33.05
CA VAL A 3 1.73 4.02 -32.94
C VAL A 3 3.21 4.27 -32.63
N ALA A 4 3.74 3.58 -31.62
CA ALA A 4 5.17 3.40 -31.32
C ALA A 4 5.27 2.68 -29.95
N THR A 5 6.08 1.67 -29.66
CA THR A 5 7.06 0.86 -30.40
C THR A 5 7.36 -0.38 -29.54
N ILE A 6 7.60 -1.54 -30.16
CA ILE A 6 8.17 -2.73 -29.51
C ILE A 6 9.66 -2.49 -29.23
N GLY A 7 10.07 -2.68 -27.97
CA GLY A 7 11.46 -2.52 -27.53
C GLY A 7 11.95 -3.69 -26.66
N THR A 8 12.57 -4.67 -27.33
CA THR A 8 13.74 -5.49 -26.93
C THR A 8 13.76 -6.32 -25.64
N MET A 9 13.82 -7.65 -25.83
CA MET A 9 14.53 -8.63 -24.99
C MET A 9 16.06 -8.51 -25.33
N LYS A 10 17.11 -8.82 -24.53
CA LYS A 10 17.34 -9.69 -23.36
C LYS A 10 18.78 -9.45 -22.81
N ALA A 11 19.02 -9.87 -21.55
CA ALA A 11 20.23 -10.50 -20.95
C ALA A 11 21.50 -9.69 -20.52
N SER A 12 21.73 -9.66 -19.20
CA SER A 12 23.04 -9.77 -18.48
C SER A 12 22.73 -9.75 -16.97
N SER A 13 23.30 -10.55 -16.06
CA SER A 13 24.47 -11.43 -16.10
C SER A 13 24.25 -12.60 -15.12
N ALA A 14 25.02 -13.67 -15.29
CA ALA A 14 25.11 -14.78 -14.36
C ALA A 14 25.75 -14.29 -13.05
N ASP A 15 24.96 -14.16 -11.99
CA ASP A 15 25.30 -14.66 -10.66
C ASP A 15 24.10 -14.49 -9.71
N ASP A 16 23.79 -15.61 -9.05
CA ASP A 16 23.06 -15.77 -7.79
C ASP A 16 21.51 -15.67 -7.70
N LEU A 17 20.94 -16.88 -7.65
CA LEU A 17 19.83 -17.38 -6.82
C LEU A 17 18.39 -16.85 -7.02
N GLN A 18 17.58 -17.76 -7.57
CA GLN A 18 16.12 -17.93 -7.46
C GLN A 18 15.27 -16.75 -6.95
N ALA A 19 14.35 -16.28 -7.83
CA ALA A 19 12.96 -16.12 -7.44
C ALA A 19 12.06 -16.27 -8.67
N GLY A 20 11.39 -17.41 -8.77
CA GLY A 20 10.19 -17.56 -9.59
C GLY A 20 9.03 -16.78 -8.98
N GLY A 21 9.14 -15.46 -8.90
CA GLY A 21 8.04 -14.57 -8.56
C GLY A 21 7.31 -14.21 -9.85
N SER A 22 6.34 -15.03 -10.26
CA SER A 22 5.26 -14.59 -11.15
C SER A 22 4.86 -13.18 -10.73
N GLY A 23 4.68 -12.22 -11.66
CA GLY A 23 4.48 -10.78 -11.43
C GLY A 23 3.23 -10.38 -10.62
N ASN A 24 2.95 -11.12 -9.57
CA ASN A 24 1.85 -11.08 -8.64
C ASN A 24 2.27 -10.97 -7.17
N GLU A 25 3.56 -11.14 -6.84
CA GLU A 25 4.04 -11.12 -5.45
C GLU A 25 4.05 -9.68 -4.90
N LEU A 26 3.46 -9.49 -3.71
CA LEU A 26 3.54 -8.24 -2.97
C LEU A 26 4.93 -8.14 -2.37
N ALA A 27 5.68 -7.07 -2.69
CA ALA A 27 7.00 -6.85 -2.10
C ALA A 27 6.88 -6.41 -0.62
N PHE A 28 5.84 -5.63 -0.31
CA PHE A 28 5.57 -5.14 1.03
C PHE A 28 4.09 -5.24 1.38
N SER A 29 3.81 -5.68 2.61
CA SER A 29 2.51 -5.56 3.26
C SER A 29 2.74 -4.94 4.64
N ILE A 30 2.24 -3.72 4.84
CA ILE A 30 2.45 -2.95 6.06
C ILE A 30 1.13 -2.89 6.82
N VAL A 31 1.12 -3.37 8.06
CA VAL A 31 -0.06 -3.34 8.93
C VAL A 31 0.16 -2.30 10.03
N ILE A 32 -0.78 -1.37 10.18
CA ILE A 32 -0.67 -0.26 11.14
C ILE A 32 -1.94 -0.21 12.00
N PRO A 33 -1.85 -0.42 13.33
CA PRO A 33 -2.97 -0.15 14.24
C PRO A 33 -3.18 1.36 14.38
N ILE A 34 -4.44 1.79 14.38
CA ILE A 34 -4.85 3.18 14.42
C ILE A 34 -5.88 3.37 15.54
N TYR A 35 -5.67 4.36 16.40
CA TYR A 35 -6.63 4.74 17.44
C TYR A 35 -6.65 6.26 17.65
N ASN A 36 -7.78 6.91 17.36
CA ASN A 36 -7.99 8.35 17.51
C ASN A 36 -6.94 9.23 16.79
N GLU A 37 -6.55 8.86 15.56
CA GLU A 37 -5.49 9.51 14.78
C GLU A 37 -6.03 10.25 13.53
N ALA A 38 -7.29 10.71 13.56
CA ALA A 38 -7.95 11.33 12.41
C ALA A 38 -7.13 12.45 11.74
N ALA A 39 -6.43 13.27 12.53
CA ALA A 39 -5.62 14.38 12.04
C ALA A 39 -4.32 13.94 11.34
N CYS A 40 -3.76 12.81 11.74
CA CYS A 40 -2.48 12.30 11.23
C CYS A 40 -2.65 11.45 9.96
N LEU A 41 -3.81 10.80 9.80
CA LEU A 41 -4.09 9.86 8.72
C LEU A 41 -3.77 10.38 7.30
N PRO A 42 -4.17 11.60 6.89
CA PRO A 42 -3.90 12.07 5.53
C PRO A 42 -2.40 12.17 5.23
N ARG A 43 -1.63 12.69 6.20
CA ARG A 43 -0.19 12.84 6.07
C ARG A 43 0.51 11.48 6.07
N LEU A 44 0.14 10.60 6.99
CA LEU A 44 0.69 9.24 7.07
C LEU A 44 0.50 8.48 5.76
N CYS A 45 -0.71 8.51 5.19
CA CYS A 45 -1.02 7.77 3.97
C CYS A 45 -0.27 8.33 2.76
N GLN A 46 -0.12 9.66 2.68
CA GLN A 46 0.67 10.30 1.63
C GLN A 46 2.15 9.89 1.71
N GLU A 47 2.77 10.00 2.89
CA GLU A 47 4.18 9.64 3.08
C GLU A 47 4.43 8.16 2.80
N LEU A 48 3.54 7.27 3.23
CA LEU A 48 3.62 5.83 2.90
C LEU A 48 3.51 5.58 1.40
N ALA A 49 2.55 6.21 0.72
CA ALA A 49 2.36 6.03 -0.71
C ALA A 49 3.58 6.49 -1.51
N ASP A 50 4.18 7.63 -1.15
CA ASP A 50 5.35 8.18 -1.82
C ASP A 50 6.57 7.29 -1.64
N VAL A 51 6.87 6.87 -0.39
CA VAL A 51 8.00 6.00 -0.10
C VAL A 51 7.84 4.64 -0.77
N LEU A 52 6.67 3.99 -0.63
CA LEU A 52 6.47 2.64 -1.14
C LEU A 52 6.43 2.60 -2.67
N SER A 53 5.92 3.65 -3.33
CA SER A 53 5.94 3.75 -4.79
C SER A 53 7.35 3.90 -5.35
N GLY A 54 8.28 4.48 -4.57
CA GLY A 54 9.70 4.53 -4.92
C GLY A 54 10.45 3.21 -4.70
N LEU A 55 9.98 2.36 -3.78
CA LEU A 55 10.65 1.11 -3.40
C LEU A 55 10.19 -0.10 -4.22
N ALA A 56 8.89 -0.23 -4.51
CA ALA A 56 8.36 -1.39 -5.20
C ALA A 56 7.10 -1.10 -6.02
N GLN A 57 6.91 -1.84 -7.11
CA GLN A 57 5.71 -1.71 -7.93
C GLN A 57 4.46 -2.27 -7.24
N ARG A 58 4.60 -3.32 -6.42
CA ARG A 58 3.50 -4.01 -5.72
C ARG A 58 3.68 -3.96 -4.20
N TRP A 59 2.73 -3.31 -3.53
CA TRP A 59 2.69 -3.11 -2.09
C TRP A 59 1.26 -2.86 -1.64
N GLU A 60 0.98 -3.14 -0.37
CA GLU A 60 -0.27 -2.79 0.31
C GLU A 60 0.00 -2.19 1.69
N VAL A 61 -0.94 -1.37 2.15
CA VAL A 61 -1.02 -0.89 3.53
C VAL A 61 -2.38 -1.30 4.09
N VAL A 62 -2.38 -1.87 5.29
CA VAL A 62 -3.57 -2.30 6.01
C VAL A 62 -3.67 -1.53 7.31
N LEU A 63 -4.64 -0.62 7.38
CA LEU A 63 -4.91 0.21 8.55
C LEU A 63 -5.98 -0.48 9.42
N VAL A 64 -5.66 -0.78 10.67
CA VAL A 64 -6.60 -1.45 11.58
C VAL A 64 -7.08 -0.45 12.63
N ASP A 65 -8.31 0.04 12.48
CA ASP A 65 -8.94 0.91 13.48
C ASP A 65 -9.31 0.11 14.73
N ASP A 66 -8.66 0.40 15.84
CA ASP A 66 -8.87 -0.25 17.13
C ASP A 66 -10.01 0.41 17.93
N ALA A 67 -11.19 0.43 17.31
CA ALA A 67 -12.40 1.03 17.86
C ALA A 67 -12.24 2.51 18.26
N SER A 68 -11.69 3.33 17.36
CA SER A 68 -11.60 4.79 17.57
C SER A 68 -12.97 5.41 17.84
N LEU A 69 -12.95 6.46 18.66
CA LEU A 69 -14.13 7.22 19.09
C LEU A 69 -14.25 8.58 18.38
N ASP A 70 -13.20 9.01 17.69
CA ASP A 70 -13.17 10.23 16.89
C ASP A 70 -13.56 9.95 15.42
N ARG A 71 -13.18 10.86 14.51
CA ARG A 71 -13.48 10.75 13.07
C ARG A 71 -12.55 9.78 12.32
N THR A 72 -11.65 9.05 12.99
CA THR A 72 -10.68 8.15 12.36
C THR A 72 -11.35 7.19 11.36
N ALA A 73 -12.43 6.52 11.76
CA ALA A 73 -13.12 5.57 10.91
C ALA A 73 -13.67 6.21 9.61
N ALA A 74 -14.16 7.45 9.67
CA ALA A 74 -14.63 8.17 8.49
C ALA A 74 -13.47 8.51 7.55
N HIS A 75 -12.36 9.02 8.09
CA HIS A 75 -11.16 9.32 7.30
C HIS A 75 -10.57 8.07 6.64
N LEU A 76 -10.54 6.93 7.35
CA LEU A 76 -10.07 5.65 6.79
C LEU A 76 -10.93 5.19 5.61
N ALA A 77 -12.25 5.38 5.67
CA ALA A 77 -13.15 5.06 4.57
C ALA A 77 -12.86 5.92 3.33
N ASP A 78 -12.68 7.23 3.50
CA ASP A 78 -12.35 8.15 2.41
C ASP A 78 -11.00 7.79 1.77
N ILE A 79 -9.98 7.51 2.60
CA ILE A 79 -8.63 7.13 2.14
C ILE A 79 -8.68 5.83 1.32
N SER A 80 -9.34 4.79 1.83
CA SER A 80 -9.45 3.51 1.11
C SER A 80 -10.23 3.63 -0.20
N ALA A 81 -11.21 4.55 -0.28
CA ALA A 81 -11.93 4.82 -1.51
C ALA A 81 -11.03 5.50 -2.56
N CYS A 82 -10.18 6.44 -2.14
CA CYS A 82 -9.25 7.14 -3.04
C CYS A 82 -8.01 6.32 -3.41
N CYS A 83 -7.57 5.40 -2.56
CA CYS A 83 -6.36 4.60 -2.78
C CYS A 83 -6.62 3.11 -2.48
N PRO A 84 -6.96 2.29 -3.49
CA PRO A 84 -7.26 0.86 -3.29
C PRO A 84 -6.12 -0.01 -2.73
N ARG A 85 -4.88 0.52 -2.75
CA ARG A 85 -3.71 -0.12 -2.14
C ARG A 85 -3.63 0.08 -0.63
N ILE A 86 -4.42 1.01 -0.09
CA ILE A 86 -4.58 1.27 1.34
C ILE A 86 -5.95 0.75 1.76
N ARG A 87 -5.97 -0.36 2.48
CA ARG A 87 -7.18 -1.00 2.98
C ARG A 87 -7.35 -0.67 4.46
N HIS A 88 -8.58 -0.68 4.93
CA HIS A 88 -8.84 -0.56 6.36
C HIS A 88 -9.75 -1.68 6.87
N TYR A 89 -9.55 -2.03 8.13
CA TYR A 89 -10.43 -2.89 8.90
C TYR A 89 -10.73 -2.20 10.23
N ARG A 90 -11.96 -2.34 10.72
CA ARG A 90 -12.35 -1.78 12.01
C ARG A 90 -12.68 -2.88 12.98
N LEU A 91 -12.04 -2.84 14.15
CA LEU A 91 -12.40 -3.68 15.28
C LEU A 91 -13.64 -3.11 15.96
N SER A 92 -14.55 -3.99 16.36
CA SER A 92 -15.80 -3.59 17.00
C SER A 92 -15.60 -3.20 18.48
N LYS A 93 -14.47 -3.59 19.09
CA LYS A 93 -14.08 -3.30 20.47
C LYS A 93 -12.55 -3.30 20.58
N HIS A 94 -12.01 -2.41 21.40
CA HIS A 94 -10.61 -2.46 21.85
C HIS A 94 -10.42 -3.72 22.72
N ARG A 95 -9.34 -4.47 22.49
CA ARG A 95 -8.98 -5.64 23.30
C ARG A 95 -7.81 -5.36 24.23
#